data_AF-A0A811KY39-F1
#
_entry.id   AF-A0A811KY39-F1
#
_cell.length_a   1.000
_cell.length_b   1.000
_cell.length_c   1.000
_cell.angle_alpha   90.00
_cell.angle_beta   90.00
_cell.angle_gamma   90.00
#
_symmetry.space_group_name_H-M   'P 1'
#
loop_
_entity.id
_entity.type
_entity.pdbx_description
1 polymer ?
#
loop_
_entity_poly.entity_id
_entity_poly.type
_entity_poly.pdbx_seq_one_letter_code
_entity_poly.pdbx_strand_id
1 'polypeptide(L)'
;MLLKECGAELIRVANQETRDVITGLRQIILEDCDNISDLMKFMIKRFMLEKEGIFNKFPIIMDTLDLVHPRAQVKHRVYMMQAEQYEDTDSDSDMSCASWGSTKA
;
A
#
# COMPACT_ATOMS: atom_id res chain seq x y z
N MET A 1 10.35 4.44 0.04
CA MET A 1 10.29 3.84 -1.32
C MET A 1 8.84 3.62 -1.76
N LEU A 2 7.96 3.11 -0.87
CA LEU A 2 6.52 2.92 -1.09
C LEU A 2 5.81 3.98 -1.95
N LEU A 3 5.80 5.25 -1.51
CA LEU A 3 5.05 6.30 -2.20
C LEU A 3 5.50 6.51 -3.65
N LYS A 4 6.76 6.23 -4.01
CA LYS A 4 7.24 6.39 -5.39
C LYS A 4 6.60 5.36 -6.34
N GLU A 5 6.43 4.13 -5.86
CA GLU A 5 5.95 3.00 -6.66
C GLU A 5 4.42 2.96 -6.74
N CYS A 6 3.73 3.21 -5.62
CA CYS A 6 2.26 3.13 -5.58
C CYS A 6 1.56 4.49 -5.71
N GLY A 7 2.28 5.60 -5.62
CA GLY A 7 1.65 6.92 -5.54
C GLY A 7 0.87 7.32 -6.80
N ALA A 8 1.20 6.75 -7.96
CA ALA A 8 0.43 6.89 -9.19
C ALA A 8 -1.02 6.40 -9.02
N GLU A 9 -1.15 5.19 -8.47
CA GLU A 9 -2.44 4.55 -8.20
C GLU A 9 -3.15 5.26 -7.04
N LEU A 10 -2.41 5.64 -5.98
CA LEU A 10 -2.97 6.35 -4.83
C LEU A 10 -3.56 7.70 -5.23
N ILE A 11 -2.91 8.48 -6.10
CA ILE A 11 -3.52 9.70 -6.66
C ILE A 11 -4.79 9.37 -7.45
N ARG A 12 -4.81 8.26 -8.19
CA ARG A 12 -5.96 7.85 -9.00
C ARG A 12 -7.16 7.43 -8.16
N VAL A 13 -6.95 6.74 -7.04
CA VAL A 13 -8.05 6.16 -6.22
C VAL A 13 -8.34 6.91 -4.92
N ALA A 14 -7.40 7.69 -4.40
CA ALA A 14 -7.45 8.38 -3.10
C ALA A 14 -6.68 9.71 -3.14
N ASN A 15 -7.04 10.57 -4.09
CA ASN A 15 -6.29 11.80 -4.41
C ASN A 15 -6.12 12.73 -3.20
N GLN A 16 -7.19 12.95 -2.45
CA GLN A 16 -7.17 13.90 -1.33
C GLN A 16 -6.31 13.38 -0.19
N GLU A 17 -6.52 12.14 0.22
CA GLU A 17 -5.75 11.49 1.29
C GLU A 17 -4.27 11.41 0.93
N THR A 18 -3.97 11.14 -0.35
CA THR A 18 -2.59 11.15 -0.85
C THR A 18 -1.96 12.55 -0.74
N ARG A 19 -2.71 13.60 -1.06
CA ARG A 19 -2.25 15.00 -0.89
C ARG A 19 -2.04 15.36 0.57
N ASP A 20 -2.87 14.86 1.46
CA ASP A 20 -2.73 15.09 2.90
C ASP A 20 -1.45 14.43 3.43
N VAL A 21 -1.14 13.20 3.01
CA VAL A 21 0.14 12.53 3.32
C VAL A 21 1.34 13.32 2.79
N ILE A 22 1.27 13.81 1.54
CA ILE A 22 2.33 14.64 0.94
C ILE A 22 2.50 15.96 1.72
N THR A 23 1.41 16.55 2.18
CA THR A 23 1.43 17.78 2.98
C THR A 23 2.07 17.53 4.35
N GLY A 24 1.74 16.43 5.01
CA GLY A 24 2.38 16.02 6.27
C GLY A 24 3.89 15.80 6.10
N LEU A 25 4.33 15.16 5.03
CA LEU A 25 5.75 15.03 4.72
C LEU A 25 6.45 16.38 4.53
N ARG A 26 5.76 17.36 3.95
CA ARG A 26 6.29 18.73 3.82
C ARG A 26 6.39 19.41 5.18
N GLN A 27 5.39 19.25 6.05
CA GLN A 27 5.41 19.80 7.41
C GLN A 27 6.58 19.26 8.24
N ILE A 28 6.87 17.95 8.16
CA ILE A 28 8.04 17.34 8.82
C ILE A 28 9.34 18.06 8.46
N ILE A 29 9.51 18.49 7.21
CA ILE A 29 10.70 19.23 6.77
C ILE A 29 10.70 20.68 7.28
N LEU A 30 9.53 21.30 7.41
CA LEU A 30 9.40 22.72 7.79
C LEU A 30 9.45 22.93 9.30
N GLU A 31 8.85 22.02 10.08
CA GLU A 31 8.60 22.18 11.51
C GLU A 31 9.55 21.31 12.35
N ASP A 32 9.89 20.10 11.88
CA ASP A 32 10.72 19.14 12.62
C ASP A 32 12.12 18.97 12.04
N CYS A 33 12.59 19.94 11.23
CA CYS A 33 13.88 19.84 10.54
C CYS A 33 15.03 19.50 11.49
N ASP A 34 15.08 20.07 12.69
CA ASP A 34 16.21 19.83 13.60
C ASP A 34 16.15 18.46 14.30
N ASN A 35 14.98 17.81 14.28
CA ASN A 35 14.71 16.55 15.00
C ASN A 35 14.78 15.30 14.11
N ILE A 36 14.94 15.45 12.79
CA ILE A 36 15.02 14.34 11.85
C ILE A 36 16.43 14.19 11.26
N SER A 37 16.81 12.96 10.90
CA SER A 37 18.12 12.70 10.31
C SER A 37 18.29 13.36 8.95
N ASP A 38 19.52 13.72 8.59
CA ASP A 38 19.82 14.33 7.29
C ASP A 38 19.48 13.40 6.11
N LEU A 39 19.58 12.09 6.31
CA LEU A 39 19.12 11.10 5.35
C LEU A 39 17.60 11.21 5.11
N MET A 40 16.81 11.33 6.17
CA MET A 40 15.36 11.50 6.05
C MET A 40 15.01 12.82 5.35
N LYS A 41 15.69 13.91 5.72
CA LYS A 41 15.54 15.21 5.04
C LYS A 41 15.81 15.09 3.55
N PHE A 42 16.91 14.44 3.20
CA PHE A 42 17.29 14.23 1.81
C PHE A 42 16.24 13.41 1.05
N MET A 43 15.73 12.33 1.64
CA MET A 43 14.71 11.49 1.01
C MET A 43 13.41 12.25 0.76
N ILE A 44 12.92 12.99 1.75
CA ILE A 44 11.68 13.77 1.61
C ILE A 44 11.88 14.91 0.61
N LYS A 45 12.98 15.66 0.70
CA LYS A 45 13.29 16.72 -0.28
C LYS A 45 13.41 16.17 -1.69
N ARG A 46 14.08 15.02 -1.88
CA ARG A 46 14.20 14.36 -3.19
C ARG A 46 12.86 13.89 -3.72
N PHE A 47 11.97 13.38 -2.86
CA PHE A 47 10.61 13.06 -3.23
C PHE A 47 9.83 14.31 -3.65
N MET A 48 9.92 15.42 -2.90
CA MET A 48 9.22 16.67 -3.23
C MET A 48 9.77 17.41 -4.46
N LEU A 49 11.08 17.26 -4.76
CA LEU A 49 11.76 17.90 -5.89
C LEU A 49 11.41 17.27 -7.24
N GLU A 50 10.94 16.03 -7.25
CA GLU A 50 10.40 15.38 -8.45
C GLU A 50 9.04 16.06 -8.77
N LYS A 51 9.08 17.27 -9.35
CA LYS A 51 7.89 18.09 -9.64
C LYS A 51 6.97 17.41 -10.65
N GLU A 52 5.65 17.46 -10.40
CA GLU A 52 4.52 17.18 -11.33
C GLU A 52 4.54 15.85 -12.12
N GLY A 53 5.47 14.95 -11.85
CA GLY A 53 5.61 13.71 -12.61
C GLY A 53 6.40 12.62 -11.91
N ILE A 54 6.48 12.61 -10.56
CA ILE A 54 7.06 11.48 -9.77
C ILE A 54 6.55 10.17 -10.33
N PHE A 55 5.24 10.10 -10.50
CA PHE A 55 4.51 8.90 -10.89
C PHE A 55 4.62 8.60 -12.38
N ASN A 56 5.02 9.56 -13.21
CA ASN A 56 5.21 9.30 -14.65
C ASN A 56 6.41 8.38 -14.91
N LYS A 57 7.38 8.34 -13.99
CA LYS A 57 8.51 7.39 -14.03
C LYS A 57 8.16 6.02 -13.45
N PHE A 58 7.09 5.93 -12.68
CA PHE A 58 6.65 4.72 -11.98
C PHE A 58 5.20 4.43 -12.40
N PRO A 59 4.99 3.84 -13.60
CA PRO A 59 3.65 3.54 -14.08
C PRO A 59 2.96 2.54 -13.15
N ILE A 60 1.63 2.67 -13.03
CA ILE A 60 0.81 1.81 -12.15
C ILE A 60 0.99 0.33 -12.50
N ILE A 61 1.03 0.02 -13.80
CA ILE A 61 1.34 -1.30 -14.35
C ILE A 61 2.23 -1.05 -15.57
N MET A 62 3.26 -1.88 -15.77
CA MET A 62 4.05 -1.86 -17.00
C MET A 62 3.23 -2.47 -18.14
N ASP A 63 3.30 -1.91 -19.34
CA ASP A 63 2.46 -2.32 -20.50
C ASP A 63 2.45 -3.82 -20.78
N THR A 64 3.55 -4.53 -20.48
CA THR A 64 3.68 -5.97 -20.68
C THR A 64 3.05 -6.83 -19.59
N LEU A 65 2.58 -6.24 -18.50
CA LEU A 65 2.07 -6.94 -17.30
C LEU A 65 0.57 -6.75 -17.05
N ASP A 66 -0.13 -5.89 -17.79
CA ASP A 66 -1.58 -5.72 -17.65
C ASP A 66 -2.36 -6.82 -18.39
N LEU A 67 -2.27 -8.05 -17.85
CA LEU A 67 -2.83 -9.25 -18.48
C LEU A 67 -4.28 -9.55 -18.05
N VAL A 68 -4.76 -8.93 -16.97
CA VAL A 68 -6.07 -9.23 -16.36
C VAL A 68 -7.03 -8.10 -16.62
N HIS A 69 -8.10 -8.40 -17.38
CA HIS A 69 -9.14 -7.43 -17.68
C HIS A 69 -9.68 -6.74 -16.39
N PRO A 70 -9.87 -5.41 -16.36
CA PRO A 70 -10.20 -4.67 -15.13
C PRO A 70 -11.43 -5.19 -14.36
N ARG A 71 -12.41 -5.75 -15.09
CA ARG A 71 -13.63 -6.35 -14.48
C ARG A 71 -13.43 -7.73 -13.86
N ALA A 72 -12.35 -8.43 -14.21
CA ALA A 72 -11.99 -9.74 -13.67
C ALA A 72 -11.06 -9.61 -12.44
N GLN A 73 -10.59 -8.40 -12.13
CA GLN A 73 -9.70 -8.16 -10.99
C GLN A 73 -10.48 -8.20 -9.67
N VAL A 74 -10.01 -9.03 -8.74
CA VAL A 74 -10.54 -9.09 -7.37
C VAL A 74 -9.60 -8.31 -6.45
N LYS A 75 -10.10 -7.21 -5.87
CA LYS A 75 -9.33 -6.36 -4.94
C LYS A 75 -9.63 -6.75 -3.49
N HIS A 76 -8.59 -7.21 -2.79
CA HIS A 76 -8.70 -7.53 -1.37
C HIS A 76 -8.53 -6.27 -0.53
N ARG A 77 -9.40 -6.09 0.46
CA ARG A 77 -9.23 -5.05 1.48
C ARG A 77 -8.52 -5.67 2.68
N VAL A 78 -7.23 -5.41 2.79
CA VAL A 78 -6.39 -5.83 3.92
C VAL A 78 -6.10 -4.59 4.76
N TYR A 79 -6.36 -4.67 6.06
CA TYR A 79 -6.07 -3.58 7.00
C TYR A 79 -4.71 -3.84 7.65
N MET A 80 -3.92 -2.79 7.83
CA MET A 80 -2.75 -2.86 8.70
C MET A 80 -3.24 -2.90 10.15
N MET A 81 -3.24 -4.08 10.77
CA MET A 81 -3.48 -4.17 12.20
C MET A 81 -2.27 -3.61 12.97
N GLN A 82 -2.50 -3.03 14.15
CA GLN A 82 -1.41 -2.66 15.04
C GLN A 82 -0.65 -3.92 15.46
N ALA A 83 0.68 -3.83 15.53
CA ALA A 83 1.60 -4.94 15.82
C ALA A 83 1.38 -5.61 17.20
N GLU A 84 0.46 -5.12 18.01
CA GLU A 84 0.16 -5.60 19.37
C GLU A 84 -0.96 -6.67 19.41
N GLN A 85 -1.49 -7.10 18.26
CA GLN A 85 -2.59 -8.09 18.19
C GLN A 85 -2.21 -9.45 17.57
N TYR A 86 -0.93 -9.75 17.41
CA TYR A 86 -0.48 -11.13 17.18
C TYR A 86 -0.20 -11.80 18.52
N GLU A 87 -1.26 -12.08 19.29
CA GLU A 87 -1.20 -13.25 20.18
C GLU A 87 -1.47 -14.47 19.29
N ASP A 88 -0.54 -15.43 19.30
CA ASP A 88 -0.73 -16.75 18.70
C ASP A 88 -2.04 -17.36 19.22
N THR A 89 -3.10 -17.25 18.44
CA THR A 89 -4.17 -18.25 18.48
C THR A 89 -3.83 -19.34 17.48
N ASP A 90 -2.70 -20.01 17.68
CA ASP A 90 -2.57 -21.43 17.36
C ASP A 90 -3.47 -22.19 18.36
N SER A 91 -4.77 -22.06 18.17
CA SER A 91 -5.73 -22.98 18.75
C SER A 91 -6.20 -23.87 17.61
N ASP A 92 -5.60 -25.07 17.57
CA ASP A 92 -6.07 -26.28 16.91
C ASP A 92 -7.55 -26.20 16.48
N SER A 93 -7.82 -25.72 15.26
CA SER A 93 -9.11 -25.91 14.64
C SER A 93 -9.02 -27.19 13.81
N ASP A 94 -9.43 -28.28 14.45
CA ASP A 94 -9.72 -29.59 13.89
C ASP A 94 -10.03 -29.54 12.39
N MET A 95 -9.14 -30.13 11.60
CA MET A 95 -9.45 -30.58 10.24
C MET A 95 -10.51 -31.69 10.31
N SER A 96 -11.78 -31.31 10.30
CA SER A 96 -12.84 -32.26 9.95
C SER A 96 -12.83 -32.49 8.43
N CYS A 97 -12.24 -33.62 8.07
CA CYS A 97 -12.27 -34.24 6.76
C CYS A 97 -13.71 -34.28 6.21
N ALA A 98 -13.91 -33.76 5.00
CA ALA A 98 -15.20 -33.79 4.30
C ALA A 98 -15.68 -35.23 4.12
N SER A 99 -16.79 -35.58 4.78
CA SER A 99 -17.52 -36.83 4.53
C SER A 99 -18.27 -36.71 3.20
N TRP A 100 -17.75 -37.36 2.16
CA TRP A 100 -18.51 -37.59 0.92
C TRP A 100 -19.47 -38.76 1.15
N GLY A 101 -20.64 -38.45 1.70
CA GLY A 101 -21.74 -39.38 1.93
C GLY A 101 -22.77 -39.37 0.79
N SER A 102 -22.55 -40.27 -0.16
CA SER A 102 -23.48 -40.89 -1.13
C SER A 102 -24.93 -40.37 -1.21
N THR A 103 -25.29 -39.84 -2.38
CA THR A 103 -26.68 -39.58 -2.82
C THR A 103 -27.49 -40.88 -2.80
N LYS A 104 -28.67 -40.84 -2.16
CA LYS A 104 -29.69 -41.90 -2.21
C LYS A 104 -30.22 -42.07 -3.64
N ALA A 105 -30.38 -43.31 -4.06
CA ALA A 105 -31.36 -43.76 -5.05
C ALA A 105 -32.28 -44.78 -4.38
#